data_AF-A0A1W2TTT5-F1
#
_entry.id   AF-A0A1W2TTT5-F1
#
_cell.length_a   1.000
_cell.length_b   1.000
_cell.length_c   1.000
_cell.angle_alpha   90.00
_cell.angle_beta   90.00
_cell.angle_gamma   90.00
#
_symmetry.space_group_name_H-M   'P 1'
#
loop_
_entity.id
_entity.type
_entity.pdbx_description
1 polymer ?
#
loop_
_entity_poly.entity_id
_entity_poly.type
_entity_poly.pdbx_seq_one_letter_code
_entity_poly.pdbx_strand_id
1 'polypeptide(L)'
;MPLNLPRPTFGVEVEFLVATLPRDGNIPDPHGHIPGLPPALRWHETGIDPFELVASPGFFVVMEEVKGLLSNLFGKPPRINFALVDVSGTSVLTRYSTWEAEHEATVYSQDEDRHGYRFYGMEVISPVQYPAPKAFEMINIVVSIITSKFRCIVNMTCGLHVHVGLGEERIPLEGIRRIGSLSYAVEPLLFALHNPRRRADYYCKPLEYQSRLATGRDEPMFHDNPDNDNTPSHGGCLYYFGRERRHGEFPISAREQDTSSDAVLDFARTRKRGHFEPFIRAGDQRPPAAKFPTDISHELDLRIAAAAGSPSTTTPEQRSDQHRTMPRIRLLRDEPDSVTKLPEHFKYIAPCAIVSGGPASGVFEATRRIYEQPASCSISHQLSGHGYSAINFDHYGCTKLVPSRYNKRTIEFRMGEGTLDADWIPVWAKICTGLFKFALYASPSDFIDVLTNCDKARKESGSYDVVDLLNDIGLFAEAEAAQQRLKANKDRWNLKFVESKEPRS
;
A
#
# COMPACT_ATOMS: atom_id res chain seq x y z
N MET A 1 -8.74 2.58 -30.98
CA MET A 1 -7.48 2.62 -30.22
C MET A 1 -7.41 1.35 -29.39
N PRO A 2 -6.30 0.60 -29.36
CA PRO A 2 -6.19 -0.53 -28.45
C PRO A 2 -6.40 -0.04 -27.02
N LEU A 3 -7.23 -0.74 -26.24
CA LEU A 3 -7.41 -0.53 -24.81
C LEU A 3 -6.07 -0.85 -24.12
N ASN A 4 -5.15 0.12 -24.09
CA ASN A 4 -4.01 0.07 -23.20
C ASN A 4 -4.55 0.22 -21.78
N LEU A 5 -4.87 -0.90 -21.14
CA LEU A 5 -5.15 -0.91 -19.72
C LEU A 5 -3.96 -0.27 -18.99
N PRO A 6 -4.19 0.72 -18.12
CA PRO A 6 -3.11 1.44 -17.45
C PRO A 6 -2.32 0.45 -16.61
N ARG A 7 -1.02 0.30 -16.87
CA ARG A 7 -0.16 -0.69 -16.20
C ARG A 7 0.16 -0.22 -14.77
N PRO A 8 0.00 -1.06 -13.73
CA PRO A 8 0.35 -0.67 -12.38
C PRO A 8 1.84 -0.38 -12.25
N THR A 9 2.17 0.59 -11.42
CA THR A 9 3.52 0.94 -10.98
C THR A 9 3.63 0.76 -9.48
N PHE A 10 4.84 0.59 -8.97
CA PHE A 10 5.08 0.48 -7.54
C PHE A 10 6.39 1.14 -7.11
N GLY A 11 6.51 1.36 -5.81
CA GLY A 11 7.76 1.71 -5.13
C GLY A 11 7.74 1.15 -3.70
N VAL A 12 8.90 1.04 -3.08
CA VAL A 12 9.06 0.57 -1.70
C VAL A 12 9.77 1.62 -0.85
N GLU A 13 9.41 1.68 0.42
CA GLU A 13 10.10 2.45 1.45
C GLU A 13 10.53 1.49 2.55
N VAL A 14 11.84 1.43 2.79
CA VAL A 14 12.46 0.48 3.73
C VAL A 14 13.03 1.27 4.89
N GLU A 15 12.44 1.09 6.07
CA GLU A 15 12.88 1.75 7.29
C GLU A 15 13.85 0.86 8.09
N PHE A 16 14.91 1.47 8.61
CA PHE A 16 15.91 0.81 9.47
C PHE A 16 16.67 1.85 10.29
N LEU A 17 17.51 1.39 11.23
CA LEU A 17 18.40 2.26 11.98
C LEU A 17 19.85 1.99 11.60
N VAL A 18 20.65 3.05 11.55
CA VAL A 18 22.11 2.97 11.35
C VAL A 18 22.83 3.23 12.66
N ALA A 19 23.72 2.33 13.05
CA ALA A 19 24.57 2.47 14.22
C ALA A 19 25.72 3.45 13.95
N THR A 20 25.94 4.36 14.90
CA THR A 20 26.99 5.36 14.86
C THR A 20 27.82 5.38 16.14
N LEU A 21 29.07 5.83 16.01
CA LEU A 21 29.97 6.09 17.12
C LEU A 21 30.52 7.52 17.00
N PRO A 22 30.84 8.19 18.12
CA PRO A 22 31.60 9.42 18.07
C PRO A 22 32.94 9.20 17.35
N ARG A 23 33.30 10.18 16.53
CA ARG A 23 34.60 10.23 15.85
C ARG A 23 35.71 10.65 16.81
N ASP A 24 35.36 11.44 17.83
CA ASP A 24 36.29 11.95 18.84
C ASP A 24 36.53 10.92 19.96
N GLY A 25 37.73 10.90 20.52
CA GLY A 25 38.06 10.10 21.71
C GLY A 25 38.53 8.66 21.49
N ASN A 26 38.82 8.24 20.24
CA ASN A 26 39.36 6.92 19.92
C ASN A 26 38.52 5.76 20.51
N ILE A 27 37.19 5.95 20.59
CA ILE A 27 36.27 4.97 21.19
C ILE A 27 36.33 3.69 20.35
N PRO A 28 36.79 2.55 20.91
CA PRO A 28 36.88 1.31 20.17
C PRO A 28 35.48 0.87 19.76
N ASP A 29 35.35 0.29 18.58
CA ASP A 29 34.08 -0.32 18.17
C ASP A 29 33.79 -1.52 19.09
N PRO A 30 32.73 -1.47 19.92
CA PRO A 30 32.41 -2.54 20.88
C PRO A 30 32.30 -3.93 20.23
N HIS A 31 31.89 -3.97 18.97
CA HIS A 31 31.71 -5.19 18.19
C HIS A 31 32.68 -5.29 16.99
N GLY A 32 33.76 -4.50 16.97
CA GLY A 32 34.76 -4.56 15.89
C GLY A 32 35.49 -5.91 15.80
N HIS A 33 35.38 -6.74 16.84
CA HIS A 33 35.92 -8.09 16.88
C HIS A 33 35.07 -9.12 16.12
N ILE A 34 33.84 -8.79 15.73
CA ILE A 34 32.93 -9.71 15.02
C ILE A 34 33.29 -9.74 13.53
N PRO A 35 33.71 -10.90 12.98
CA PRO A 35 34.07 -11.02 11.57
C PRO A 35 32.89 -10.70 10.63
N GLY A 36 33.15 -9.92 9.58
CA GLY A 36 32.16 -9.62 8.54
C GLY A 36 31.10 -8.59 8.93
N LEU A 37 31.12 -8.06 10.16
CA LEU A 37 30.20 -7.02 10.59
C LEU A 37 30.58 -5.66 9.93
N PRO A 38 29.66 -4.99 9.23
CA PRO A 38 29.93 -3.66 8.67
C PRO A 38 30.37 -2.67 9.76
N PRO A 39 31.21 -1.67 9.43
CA PRO A 39 31.65 -0.68 10.40
C PRO A 39 30.47 0.16 10.91
N ALA A 40 30.52 0.59 12.17
CA ALA A 40 29.66 1.66 12.65
C ALA A 40 30.13 2.99 12.02
N LEU A 41 29.18 3.81 11.57
CA LEU A 41 29.51 5.10 10.96
C LEU A 41 30.04 6.05 12.05
N ARG A 42 31.12 6.78 11.77
CA ARG A 42 31.75 7.69 12.74
C ARG A 42 31.59 9.14 12.33
N TRP A 43 31.12 10.00 13.23
CA TRP A 43 30.94 11.44 12.98
C TRP A 43 31.25 12.29 14.22
N HIS A 44 31.56 13.57 14.02
CA HIS A 44 31.93 14.49 15.11
C HIS A 44 30.69 14.97 15.83
N GLU A 45 30.58 14.61 17.10
CA GLU A 45 29.48 15.04 17.94
C GLU A 45 29.69 16.50 18.35
N THR A 46 28.99 17.43 17.69
CA THR A 46 28.92 18.81 18.18
C THR A 46 28.10 18.74 19.46
N GLY A 47 28.71 18.95 20.63
CA GLY A 47 28.11 18.78 21.97
C GLY A 47 26.94 19.73 22.30
N ILE A 48 25.96 19.81 21.41
CA ILE A 48 24.68 20.50 21.51
C ILE A 48 23.68 19.47 22.04
N ASP A 49 22.95 19.86 23.08
CA ASP A 49 21.92 19.04 23.72
C ASP A 49 20.89 18.54 22.68
N PRO A 50 20.59 17.23 22.61
CA PRO A 50 19.57 16.66 21.73
C PRO A 50 18.19 17.33 21.84
N PHE A 51 17.88 17.98 22.96
CA PHE A 51 16.62 18.69 23.16
C PHE A 51 16.58 20.11 22.57
N GLU A 52 17.72 20.69 22.16
CA GLU A 52 17.77 22.07 21.68
C GLU A 52 17.56 22.26 20.17
N LEU A 53 17.40 21.21 19.37
CA LEU A 53 17.04 21.38 17.95
C LEU A 53 16.24 20.20 17.41
N VAL A 54 15.18 20.51 16.66
CA VAL A 54 14.36 19.60 15.83
C VAL A 54 15.18 18.88 14.73
N ALA A 55 16.52 19.00 14.74
CA ALA A 55 17.42 18.25 13.89
C ALA A 55 18.82 18.14 14.54
N SER A 56 19.09 17.03 15.26
CA SER A 56 20.47 16.70 15.66
C SER A 56 21.37 16.62 14.41
N PRO A 57 22.56 17.24 14.40
CA PRO A 57 23.49 17.19 13.27
C PRO A 57 23.83 15.77 12.80
N GLY A 58 23.74 14.77 13.68
CA GLY A 58 23.98 13.36 13.34
C GLY A 58 23.01 12.78 12.31
N PHE A 59 21.73 13.18 12.36
CA PHE A 59 20.72 12.71 11.39
C PHE A 59 21.12 13.08 9.96
N PHE A 60 21.53 14.34 9.75
CA PHE A 60 21.94 14.82 8.43
C PHE A 60 23.18 14.09 7.91
N VAL A 61 24.18 13.83 8.76
CA VAL A 61 25.39 13.13 8.35
C VAL A 61 25.09 11.70 7.90
N VAL A 62 24.31 10.96 8.69
CA VAL A 62 23.93 9.57 8.35
C VAL A 62 23.12 9.54 7.06
N MET A 63 22.14 10.44 6.93
CA MET A 63 21.32 10.55 5.74
C MET A 63 22.14 10.86 4.49
N GLU A 64 23.05 11.83 4.55
CA GLU A 64 23.91 12.20 3.41
C GLU A 64 24.90 11.09 3.03
N GLU A 65 25.38 10.28 3.97
CA GLU A 65 26.24 9.12 3.68
C GLU A 65 25.47 8.01 2.95
N VAL A 66 24.27 7.66 3.43
CA VAL A 66 23.40 6.67 2.77
C VAL A 66 22.99 7.19 1.39
N LYS A 67 22.54 8.44 1.31
CA LYS A 67 22.14 9.09 0.05
C LYS A 67 23.30 9.20 -0.92
N GLY A 68 24.49 9.53 -0.44
CA GLY A 68 25.72 9.61 -1.22
C GLY A 68 26.11 8.26 -1.82
N LEU A 69 26.01 7.17 -1.05
CA LEU A 69 26.22 5.80 -1.55
C LEU A 69 25.25 5.48 -2.70
N LEU A 70 23.95 5.70 -2.49
CA LEU A 70 22.91 5.42 -3.50
C LEU A 70 23.09 6.28 -4.76
N SER A 71 23.38 7.57 -4.59
CA SER A 71 23.60 8.51 -5.69
C SER A 71 24.82 8.13 -6.53
N ASN A 72 25.90 7.68 -5.89
CA ASN A 72 27.12 7.27 -6.57
C ASN A 72 26.92 6.01 -7.43
N LEU A 73 26.09 5.08 -6.96
CA LEU A 73 25.84 3.79 -7.63
C LEU A 73 24.71 3.87 -8.66
N PHE A 74 23.65 4.62 -8.37
CA PHE A 74 22.38 4.57 -9.11
C PHE A 74 21.88 5.93 -9.62
N GLY A 75 22.50 7.04 -9.18
CA GLY A 75 22.09 8.40 -9.58
C GLY A 75 22.63 8.86 -10.94
N LYS A 76 23.64 8.17 -11.48
CA LYS A 76 24.26 8.53 -12.77
C LYS A 76 23.49 7.91 -13.95
N PRO A 77 23.40 8.61 -15.10
CA PRO A 77 22.81 8.03 -16.32
C PRO A 77 23.56 6.78 -16.82
N PRO A 78 22.86 5.78 -17.40
CA PRO A 78 21.41 5.69 -17.51
C PRO A 78 20.77 5.39 -16.14
N ARG A 79 19.74 6.16 -15.77
CA ARG A 79 19.00 5.93 -14.52
C ARG A 79 18.37 4.54 -14.58
N ILE A 80 18.50 3.75 -13.51
CA ILE A 80 17.86 2.44 -13.39
C ILE A 80 16.40 2.66 -12.97
N ASN A 81 15.59 3.12 -13.93
CA ASN A 81 14.15 3.26 -13.79
C ASN A 81 13.48 2.46 -14.91
N PHE A 82 12.61 1.53 -14.50
CA PHE A 82 11.91 0.66 -15.43
C PHE A 82 10.53 1.20 -15.83
N ALA A 83 10.05 2.29 -15.22
CA ALA A 83 8.86 3.02 -15.63
C ALA A 83 9.21 4.18 -16.58
N LEU A 84 8.30 4.49 -17.50
CA LEU A 84 8.39 5.70 -18.32
C LEU A 84 8.02 6.90 -17.44
N VAL A 85 9.04 7.53 -16.84
CA VAL A 85 8.87 8.78 -16.09
C VAL A 85 9.29 9.94 -16.98
N ASP A 86 8.38 10.89 -17.21
CA ASP A 86 8.78 12.16 -17.81
C ASP A 86 9.64 12.94 -16.79
N VAL A 87 10.93 13.03 -17.08
CA VAL A 87 11.93 13.72 -16.24
C VAL A 87 11.97 15.24 -16.49
N SER A 88 11.00 15.81 -17.21
CA SER A 88 10.87 17.25 -17.47
C SER A 88 10.69 18.11 -16.21
N GLY A 89 10.57 17.50 -15.03
CA GLY A 89 10.44 18.21 -13.74
C GLY A 89 9.02 18.66 -13.39
N THR A 90 8.08 18.47 -14.31
CA THR A 90 6.65 18.79 -14.12
C THR A 90 5.83 17.60 -13.62
N SER A 91 6.37 16.38 -13.78
CA SER A 91 5.72 15.14 -13.36
C SER A 91 5.67 15.00 -11.84
N VAL A 92 4.54 14.49 -11.33
CA VAL A 92 4.37 14.02 -9.93
C VAL A 92 5.37 12.91 -9.57
N LEU A 93 5.94 12.22 -10.57
CA LEU A 93 6.89 11.13 -10.38
C LEU A 93 8.35 11.60 -10.33
N THR A 94 8.63 12.89 -10.60
CA THR A 94 10.01 13.41 -10.71
C THR A 94 10.86 13.06 -9.48
N ARG A 95 10.27 13.22 -8.28
CA ARG A 95 10.93 12.94 -6.98
C ARG A 95 11.22 11.46 -6.73
N TYR A 96 10.52 10.58 -7.46
CA TYR A 96 10.62 9.14 -7.33
C TYR A 96 11.25 8.53 -8.59
N SER A 97 12.16 9.26 -9.22
CA SER A 97 12.86 8.79 -10.42
C SER A 97 14.20 8.11 -10.13
N THR A 98 14.69 8.23 -8.89
CA THR A 98 15.95 7.68 -8.37
C THR A 98 15.73 7.06 -6.99
N TRP A 99 16.74 6.31 -6.52
CA TRP A 99 16.80 5.88 -5.13
C TRP A 99 17.14 7.09 -4.25
N GLU A 100 16.34 7.29 -3.20
CA GLU A 100 16.54 8.38 -2.23
C GLU A 100 16.71 7.79 -0.82
N ALA A 101 17.24 8.61 0.08
CA ALA A 101 17.29 8.31 1.51
C ALA A 101 16.85 9.56 2.28
N GLU A 102 15.96 9.35 3.25
CA GLU A 102 15.41 10.38 4.13
C GLU A 102 15.55 9.95 5.59
N HIS A 103 15.55 10.93 6.49
CA HIS A 103 15.46 10.67 7.93
C HIS A 103 14.00 10.42 8.31
N GLU A 104 13.72 9.30 8.97
CA GLU A 104 12.38 8.94 9.42
C GLU A 104 12.23 9.21 10.92
N ALA A 105 11.48 10.26 11.26
CA ALA A 105 11.33 10.73 12.64
C ALA A 105 10.51 9.79 13.53
N THR A 106 9.70 8.90 12.94
CA THR A 106 8.95 7.88 13.68
C THR A 106 9.76 6.60 13.92
N VAL A 107 10.94 6.49 13.32
CA VAL A 107 11.89 5.38 13.50
C VAL A 107 13.01 5.80 14.43
N TYR A 108 12.96 5.30 15.65
CA TYR A 108 13.95 5.61 16.69
C TYR A 108 14.37 4.35 17.45
N SER A 109 15.54 4.43 18.09
CA SER A 109 15.98 3.41 19.05
C SER A 109 15.27 3.62 20.38
N GLN A 110 14.78 2.55 20.98
CA GLN A 110 14.24 2.58 22.34
C GLN A 110 15.35 2.58 23.41
N ASP A 111 16.57 2.21 23.02
CA ASP A 111 17.77 2.24 23.85
C ASP A 111 18.78 3.17 23.17
N GLU A 112 18.83 4.45 23.58
CA GLU A 112 19.66 5.47 22.92
C GLU A 112 21.17 5.18 22.99
N ASP A 113 21.61 4.27 23.87
CA ASP A 113 23.01 3.85 24.06
C ASP A 113 23.16 2.33 24.14
N ARG A 114 22.51 1.58 23.24
CA ARG A 114 22.67 0.12 23.21
C ARG A 114 24.12 -0.24 22.88
N HIS A 115 24.84 -0.79 23.86
CA HIS A 115 26.25 -1.14 23.74
C HIS A 115 27.17 0.03 23.33
N GLY A 116 26.79 1.28 23.62
CA GLY A 116 27.60 2.46 23.30
C GLY A 116 27.47 2.97 21.86
N TYR A 117 26.50 2.50 21.08
CA TYR A 117 26.14 3.12 19.80
C TYR A 117 24.98 4.07 19.96
N ARG A 118 24.97 5.10 19.11
CA ARG A 118 23.77 5.88 18.81
C ARG A 118 23.16 5.43 17.51
N PHE A 119 21.84 5.41 17.45
CA PHE A 119 21.10 4.91 16.31
C PHE A 119 20.26 6.01 15.68
N TYR A 120 20.32 6.08 14.36
CA TYR A 120 19.57 7.07 13.57
C TYR A 120 18.63 6.36 12.61
N GLY A 121 17.35 6.73 12.65
CA GLY A 121 16.31 6.20 11.79
C GLY A 121 16.48 6.69 10.35
N MET A 122 16.39 5.75 9.42
CA MET A 122 16.56 5.98 7.99
C MET A 122 15.41 5.33 7.23
N GLU A 123 14.92 6.01 6.21
CA GLU A 123 14.03 5.46 5.19
C GLU A 123 14.74 5.52 3.84
N VAL A 124 14.82 4.37 3.16
CA VAL A 124 15.29 4.30 1.77
C VAL A 124 14.10 4.11 0.84
N ILE A 125 13.98 5.01 -0.13
CA ILE A 125 12.84 5.13 -1.03
C ILE A 125 13.27 4.67 -2.42
N SER A 126 12.58 3.68 -2.98
CA SER A 126 12.85 3.22 -4.34
C SER A 126 12.28 4.17 -5.39
N PRO A 127 12.84 4.19 -6.61
CA PRO A 127 12.15 4.83 -7.73
C PRO A 127 10.82 4.12 -8.03
N VAL A 128 9.90 4.83 -8.68
CA VAL A 128 8.67 4.26 -9.23
C VAL A 128 9.01 3.37 -10.42
N GLN A 129 8.54 2.13 -10.40
CA GLN A 129 8.89 1.10 -11.38
C GLN A 129 7.65 0.32 -11.83
N TYR A 130 7.70 -0.26 -13.03
CA TYR A 130 6.75 -1.33 -13.38
C TYR A 130 7.11 -2.61 -12.60
N PRO A 131 6.12 -3.39 -12.12
CA PRO A 131 6.34 -4.70 -11.52
C PRO A 131 6.93 -5.69 -12.54
N ALA A 132 8.26 -5.72 -12.62
CA ALA A 132 9.04 -6.54 -13.53
C ALA A 132 10.17 -7.24 -12.76
N PRO A 133 10.67 -8.42 -13.20
CA PRO A 133 11.70 -9.16 -12.48
C PRO A 133 12.92 -8.31 -12.05
N LYS A 134 13.44 -7.49 -12.96
CA LYS A 134 14.58 -6.60 -12.69
C LYS A 134 14.28 -5.51 -11.64
N ALA A 135 13.05 -5.01 -11.58
CA ALA A 135 12.63 -4.03 -10.57
C ALA A 135 12.74 -4.64 -9.16
N PHE A 136 12.26 -5.87 -9.01
CA PHE A 136 12.34 -6.62 -7.76
C PHE A 136 13.76 -7.02 -7.39
N GLU A 137 14.59 -7.42 -8.36
CA GLU A 137 16.01 -7.73 -8.16
C GLU A 137 16.80 -6.51 -7.68
N MET A 138 16.51 -5.31 -8.22
CA MET A 138 17.17 -4.08 -7.79
C MET A 138 16.93 -3.76 -6.31
N ILE A 139 15.76 -4.10 -5.76
CA ILE A 139 15.48 -3.93 -4.32
C ILE A 139 16.43 -4.81 -3.51
N ASN A 140 16.59 -6.08 -3.89
CA ASN A 140 17.51 -7.01 -3.23
C ASN A 140 18.96 -6.48 -3.27
N ILE A 141 19.41 -6.00 -4.44
CA ILE A 141 20.76 -5.44 -4.62
C ILE A 141 20.98 -4.23 -3.72
N VAL A 142 20.03 -3.28 -3.68
CA VAL A 142 20.17 -2.05 -2.88
C VAL A 142 20.21 -2.37 -1.39
N VAL A 143 19.31 -3.23 -0.91
CA VAL A 143 19.27 -3.65 0.50
C VAL A 143 20.58 -4.35 0.87
N SER A 144 21.05 -5.29 0.04
CA SER A 144 22.32 -6.01 0.26
C SER A 144 23.51 -5.06 0.33
N ILE A 145 23.56 -4.05 -0.53
CA ILE A 145 24.60 -3.03 -0.53
C ILE A 145 24.56 -2.22 0.77
N ILE A 146 23.39 -1.71 1.16
CA ILE A 146 23.22 -0.96 2.41
C ILE A 146 23.70 -1.79 3.60
N THR A 147 23.23 -3.04 3.72
CA THR A 147 23.60 -3.93 4.84
C THR A 147 25.05 -4.38 4.80
N SER A 148 25.74 -4.26 3.67
CA SER A 148 27.18 -4.55 3.56
C SER A 148 28.06 -3.35 3.93
N LYS A 149 27.52 -2.13 3.82
CA LYS A 149 28.27 -0.87 4.03
C LYS A 149 28.01 -0.25 5.38
N PHE A 150 26.80 -0.40 5.90
CA PHE A 150 26.37 0.21 7.15
C PHE A 150 25.98 -0.84 8.16
N ARG A 151 26.29 -0.58 9.43
CA ARG A 151 25.81 -1.39 10.53
C ARG A 151 24.35 -1.04 10.82
N CYS A 152 23.45 -1.81 10.24
CA CYS A 152 22.01 -1.58 10.35
C CYS A 152 21.38 -2.47 11.42
N ILE A 153 20.36 -1.96 12.09
CA ILE A 153 19.43 -2.75 12.91
C ILE A 153 18.00 -2.44 12.51
N VAL A 154 17.11 -3.36 12.82
CA VAL A 154 15.67 -3.17 12.67
C VAL A 154 15.01 -3.46 14.01
N ASN A 155 14.08 -2.61 14.41
CA ASN A 155 13.25 -2.82 15.59
C ASN A 155 11.77 -2.63 15.20
N MET A 156 10.90 -2.50 16.20
CA MET A 156 9.46 -2.40 15.97
C MET A 156 8.98 -1.02 15.50
N THR A 157 9.82 0.02 15.54
CA THR A 157 9.46 1.33 14.98
C THR A 157 9.63 1.35 13.46
N CYS A 158 10.43 0.42 12.92
CA CYS A 158 10.63 0.25 11.49
C CYS A 158 9.47 -0.48 10.80
N GLY A 159 9.05 0.03 9.67
CA GLY A 159 8.12 -0.54 8.72
C GLY A 159 8.75 -0.85 7.35
N LEU A 160 8.02 -1.64 6.57
CA LEU A 160 8.23 -1.80 5.14
C LEU A 160 6.96 -1.36 4.43
N HIS A 161 7.05 -0.26 3.69
CA HIS A 161 5.92 0.28 2.94
C HIS A 161 6.01 -0.07 1.47
N VAL A 162 4.89 -0.44 0.87
CA VAL A 162 4.78 -0.63 -0.59
C VAL A 162 3.71 0.31 -1.12
N HIS A 163 4.10 1.19 -2.04
CA HIS A 163 3.17 2.07 -2.72
C HIS A 163 2.82 1.49 -4.09
N VAL A 164 1.53 1.35 -4.40
CA VAL A 164 1.07 0.85 -5.71
C VAL A 164 0.08 1.83 -6.34
N GLY A 165 0.25 2.16 -7.63
CA GLY A 165 -0.58 3.12 -8.35
C GLY A 165 -0.54 2.91 -9.86
N LEU A 166 -0.96 3.93 -10.62
CA LEU A 166 -0.99 3.91 -12.09
C LEU A 166 -0.04 4.95 -12.71
N GLY A 167 1.15 5.09 -12.12
CA GLY A 167 2.14 6.10 -12.50
C GLY A 167 1.61 7.51 -12.29
N GLU A 168 1.61 8.30 -13.36
CA GLU A 168 1.10 9.67 -13.34
C GLU A 168 -0.43 9.72 -13.27
N GLU A 169 -1.13 8.67 -13.66
CA GLU A 169 -2.60 8.67 -13.64
C GLU A 169 -3.15 8.31 -12.25
N ARG A 170 -4.33 8.84 -11.91
CA ARG A 170 -5.07 8.46 -10.71
C ARG A 170 -5.82 7.16 -10.95
N ILE A 171 -5.95 6.35 -9.89
CA ILE A 171 -6.80 5.17 -9.92
C ILE A 171 -8.26 5.63 -10.08
N PRO A 172 -8.99 5.13 -11.10
CA PRO A 172 -10.41 5.43 -11.27
C PRO A 172 -11.25 4.99 -10.07
N LEU A 173 -12.44 5.58 -9.91
CA LEU A 173 -13.30 5.31 -8.76
C LEU A 173 -13.62 3.82 -8.61
N GLU A 174 -13.95 3.14 -9.70
CA GLU A 174 -14.20 1.70 -9.70
C GLU A 174 -12.97 0.91 -9.24
N GLY A 175 -11.77 1.33 -9.65
CA GLY A 175 -10.52 0.75 -9.15
C GLY A 175 -10.38 0.92 -7.64
N ILE A 176 -10.66 2.12 -7.12
CA ILE A 176 -10.64 2.39 -5.67
C ILE A 176 -11.69 1.57 -4.92
N ARG A 177 -12.89 1.37 -5.48
CA ARG A 177 -13.93 0.51 -4.87
C ARG A 177 -13.47 -0.94 -4.76
N ARG A 178 -12.91 -1.48 -5.85
CA ARG A 178 -12.42 -2.86 -5.89
C ARG A 178 -11.23 -3.05 -4.96
N ILE A 179 -10.26 -2.15 -5.00
CA ILE A 179 -9.09 -2.21 -4.11
C ILE A 179 -9.53 -2.03 -2.65
N GLY A 180 -10.39 -1.06 -2.33
CA GLY A 180 -10.91 -0.86 -0.97
C GLY A 180 -11.65 -2.08 -0.41
N SER A 181 -12.50 -2.70 -1.23
CA SER A 181 -13.27 -3.90 -0.85
C SER A 181 -12.35 -5.10 -0.64
N LEU A 182 -11.38 -5.31 -1.55
CA LEU A 182 -10.38 -6.36 -1.41
C LEU A 182 -9.51 -6.12 -0.18
N SER A 183 -8.98 -4.92 0.01
CA SER A 183 -8.15 -4.52 1.15
C SER A 183 -8.84 -4.83 2.48
N TYR A 184 -10.10 -4.44 2.63
CA TYR A 184 -10.87 -4.78 3.83
C TYR A 184 -10.95 -6.30 4.00
N ALA A 185 -11.30 -7.05 2.96
CA ALA A 185 -11.49 -8.49 3.03
C ALA A 185 -10.21 -9.28 3.39
N VAL A 186 -9.08 -8.95 2.77
CA VAL A 186 -7.83 -9.72 2.84
C VAL A 186 -6.94 -9.35 4.02
N GLU A 187 -7.11 -8.15 4.60
CA GLU A 187 -6.22 -7.61 5.64
C GLU A 187 -5.96 -8.60 6.80
N PRO A 188 -6.97 -9.28 7.38
CA PRO A 188 -6.72 -10.27 8.43
C PRO A 188 -5.85 -11.46 8.00
N LEU A 189 -5.91 -11.83 6.71
CA LEU A 189 -5.09 -12.91 6.15
C LEU A 189 -3.65 -12.43 5.96
N LEU A 190 -3.46 -11.21 5.47
CA LEU A 190 -2.13 -10.65 5.20
C LEU A 190 -1.32 -10.40 6.48
N PHE A 191 -1.98 -10.01 7.58
CA PHE A 191 -1.30 -9.87 8.88
C PHE A 191 -0.64 -11.17 9.37
N ALA A 192 -1.07 -12.34 8.90
CA ALA A 192 -0.43 -13.61 9.22
C ALA A 192 1.01 -13.73 8.69
N LEU A 193 1.40 -12.91 7.70
CA LEU A 193 2.75 -12.88 7.11
C LEU A 193 3.76 -12.01 7.89
N HIS A 194 3.32 -11.38 8.98
CA HIS A 194 4.13 -10.46 9.78
C HIS A 194 4.07 -10.84 11.25
N ASN A 195 5.01 -10.32 12.05
CA ASN A 195 4.94 -10.47 13.50
C ASN A 195 3.57 -9.98 14.01
N PRO A 196 2.85 -10.75 14.86
CA PRO A 196 1.52 -10.38 15.36
C PRO A 196 1.47 -8.99 16.03
N ARG A 197 2.60 -8.51 16.56
CA ARG A 197 2.69 -7.15 17.13
C ARG A 197 2.47 -6.04 16.10
N ARG A 198 2.73 -6.28 14.81
CA ARG A 198 2.52 -5.27 13.75
C ARG A 198 1.07 -4.80 13.66
N ARG A 199 0.12 -5.67 14.01
CA ARG A 199 -1.32 -5.36 14.08
C ARG A 199 -1.67 -4.37 15.20
N ALA A 200 -0.82 -4.25 16.22
CA ALA A 200 -1.01 -3.34 17.36
C ALA A 200 -0.25 -2.01 17.18
N ASP A 201 0.43 -1.82 16.05
CA ASP A 201 1.26 -0.65 15.77
C ASP A 201 0.37 0.56 15.42
N TYR A 202 0.69 1.72 16.01
CA TYR A 202 -0.06 2.96 15.78
C TYR A 202 -0.03 3.44 14.31
N TYR A 203 1.06 3.15 13.61
CA TYR A 203 1.31 3.50 12.22
C TYR A 203 0.92 2.37 11.24
N CYS A 204 0.29 1.29 11.73
CA CYS A 204 -0.19 0.16 10.93
C CYS A 204 -1.47 -0.47 11.54
N LYS A 205 -2.48 0.36 11.77
CA LYS A 205 -3.71 -0.10 12.41
C LYS A 205 -4.65 -0.81 11.41
N PRO A 206 -5.29 -1.92 11.80
CA PRO A 206 -6.24 -2.64 10.94
C PRO A 206 -7.49 -1.81 10.62
N LEU A 207 -7.91 -1.83 9.35
CA LEU A 207 -9.15 -1.23 8.88
C LEU A 207 -10.35 -1.72 9.69
N GLU A 208 -10.38 -3.00 10.05
CA GLU A 208 -11.50 -3.61 10.78
C GLU A 208 -11.73 -3.05 12.20
N TYR A 209 -10.75 -2.37 12.81
CA TYR A 209 -10.89 -1.79 14.15
C TYR A 209 -10.99 -0.28 14.14
N GLN A 210 -10.31 0.39 13.23
CA GLN A 210 -10.18 1.84 13.29
C GLN A 210 -11.00 2.57 12.22
N SER A 211 -11.30 1.93 11.09
CA SER A 211 -11.90 2.64 9.96
C SER A 211 -13.29 3.12 10.34
N ARG A 212 -13.70 4.27 9.81
CA ARG A 212 -15.10 4.75 9.93
C ARG A 212 -16.09 3.74 9.37
N LEU A 213 -15.66 2.98 8.37
CA LEU A 213 -16.37 1.84 7.81
C LEU A 213 -16.70 0.80 8.89
N ALA A 214 -15.70 0.38 9.69
CA ALA A 214 -15.91 -0.63 10.72
C ALA A 214 -16.55 -0.08 12.01
N THR A 215 -16.18 1.12 12.45
CA THR A 215 -16.66 1.67 13.72
C THR A 215 -18.01 2.37 13.62
N GLY A 216 -18.55 2.54 12.41
CA GLY A 216 -19.80 3.28 12.17
C GLY A 216 -19.72 4.77 12.51
N ARG A 217 -18.51 5.33 12.63
CA ARG A 217 -18.31 6.75 12.92
C ARG A 217 -18.68 7.59 11.72
N ASP A 218 -19.59 8.54 11.94
CA ASP A 218 -20.08 9.45 10.92
C ASP A 218 -19.56 10.86 11.22
N GLU A 219 -18.34 11.13 10.74
CA GLU A 219 -17.73 12.47 10.80
C GLU A 219 -17.94 13.15 9.44
N PRO A 220 -18.25 14.46 9.41
CA PRO A 220 -18.41 15.17 8.16
C PRO A 220 -17.12 15.12 7.34
N MET A 221 -17.26 14.96 6.02
CA MET A 221 -16.11 15.06 5.14
C MET A 221 -15.55 16.47 5.15
N PHE A 222 -14.26 16.59 4.84
CA PHE A 222 -13.55 17.87 4.89
C PHE A 222 -14.22 18.98 4.06
N HIS A 223 -14.77 18.66 2.89
CA HIS A 223 -15.46 19.61 2.01
C HIS A 223 -16.96 19.80 2.34
N ASP A 224 -17.49 19.06 3.31
CA ASP A 224 -18.86 19.22 3.82
C ASP A 224 -18.88 19.92 5.18
N ASN A 225 -17.71 20.24 5.74
CA ASN A 225 -17.58 20.90 7.04
C ASN A 225 -17.68 22.43 6.87
N PRO A 226 -18.75 23.07 7.40
CA PRO A 226 -18.95 24.52 7.27
C PRO A 226 -17.89 25.36 7.98
N ASP A 227 -17.16 24.81 8.96
CA ASP A 227 -16.04 25.52 9.60
C ASP A 227 -14.83 25.66 8.67
N ASN A 228 -14.79 24.86 7.59
CA ASN A 228 -13.76 24.95 6.55
C ASN A 228 -14.15 25.91 5.41
N ASP A 229 -15.36 26.51 5.44
CA ASP A 229 -15.94 27.37 4.36
C ASP A 229 -15.24 28.74 4.20
N ASN A 230 -14.37 29.15 5.15
CA ASN A 230 -13.64 30.42 5.05
C ASN A 230 -12.39 30.37 4.16
N THR A 231 -12.16 29.26 3.45
CA THR A 231 -11.19 29.21 2.37
C THR A 231 -11.91 28.94 1.05
N PRO A 232 -12.04 29.92 0.14
CA PRO A 232 -12.44 29.61 -1.22
C PRO A 232 -11.43 28.59 -1.74
N SER A 233 -11.89 27.43 -2.22
CA SER A 233 -11.07 26.44 -2.93
C SER A 233 -9.94 25.74 -2.13
N HIS A 234 -10.22 24.55 -1.60
CA HIS A 234 -9.22 23.46 -1.66
C HIS A 234 -9.13 22.90 -3.09
N GLY A 235 -8.94 23.79 -4.07
CA GLY A 235 -8.60 23.47 -5.46
C GLY A 235 -9.48 22.45 -6.19
N GLY A 236 -10.78 22.37 -5.90
CA GLY A 236 -11.72 21.54 -6.68
C GLY A 236 -12.22 20.26 -6.01
N CYS A 237 -12.14 20.10 -4.69
CA CYS A 237 -12.74 18.94 -4.02
C CYS A 237 -14.28 19.03 -3.88
N LEU A 238 -15.01 19.13 -4.99
CA LEU A 238 -16.46 18.85 -5.12
C LEU A 238 -16.66 17.52 -5.86
N TYR A 239 -15.94 16.51 -5.39
CA TYR A 239 -15.80 15.22 -6.07
C TYR A 239 -15.16 15.27 -7.47
N TYR A 240 -14.64 16.41 -7.92
CA TYR A 240 -14.13 16.64 -9.27
C TYR A 240 -13.08 15.60 -9.71
N PHE A 241 -12.09 15.34 -8.86
CA PHE A 241 -11.07 14.32 -9.11
C PHE A 241 -11.51 12.90 -8.74
N GLY A 242 -12.32 12.77 -7.67
CA GLY A 242 -12.68 11.48 -7.11
C GLY A 242 -13.86 10.77 -7.79
N ARG A 243 -14.60 11.46 -8.66
CA ARG A 243 -15.74 10.89 -9.40
C ARG A 243 -15.28 10.08 -10.60
N GLU A 244 -16.05 9.04 -10.88
CA GLU A 244 -15.83 8.17 -12.01
C GLU A 244 -15.79 8.94 -13.35
N ARG A 245 -14.96 8.44 -14.26
CA ARG A 245 -14.95 8.85 -15.66
C ARG A 245 -16.11 8.23 -16.42
N ARG A 246 -16.78 9.03 -17.26
CA ARG A 246 -17.72 8.49 -18.26
C ARG A 246 -16.99 8.10 -19.54
N HIS A 247 -17.62 7.23 -20.31
CA HIS A 247 -17.14 6.89 -21.65
C HIS A 247 -17.03 8.17 -22.50
N GLY A 248 -15.89 8.35 -23.18
CA GLY A 248 -15.61 9.53 -23.99
C GLY A 248 -15.00 10.73 -23.24
N GLU A 249 -14.82 10.65 -21.92
CA GLU A 249 -14.07 11.68 -21.18
C GLU A 249 -12.56 11.56 -21.40
N PHE A 250 -11.82 12.63 -21.10
CA PHE A 250 -10.36 12.63 -20.96
C PHE A 250 -9.90 12.03 -19.62
N PRO A 251 -8.67 11.49 -19.53
CA PRO A 251 -8.17 10.86 -18.29
C PRO A 251 -8.29 11.78 -17.07
N ILE A 252 -8.25 11.23 -15.84
CA ILE A 252 -8.49 12.04 -14.62
C ILE A 252 -7.41 13.12 -14.49
N SER A 253 -6.17 12.79 -14.84
CA SER A 253 -5.06 13.75 -14.98
C SER A 253 -5.39 14.97 -15.85
N ALA A 254 -6.24 14.86 -16.87
CA ALA A 254 -6.66 16.01 -17.67
C ALA A 254 -7.50 17.02 -16.87
N ARG A 255 -8.27 16.55 -15.88
CA ARG A 255 -9.02 17.45 -14.97
C ARG A 255 -8.08 18.34 -14.16
N GLU A 256 -6.83 17.93 -13.95
CA GLU A 256 -5.86 18.68 -13.14
C GLU A 256 -5.32 19.92 -13.86
N GLN A 257 -5.49 20.01 -15.18
CA GLN A 257 -5.03 21.15 -15.98
C GLN A 257 -5.97 22.37 -15.85
N ASP A 258 -7.21 22.15 -15.38
CA ASP A 258 -8.18 23.21 -15.13
C ASP A 258 -8.97 22.91 -13.85
N THR A 259 -8.58 23.59 -12.78
CA THR A 259 -9.20 23.53 -11.45
C THR A 259 -9.98 24.79 -11.12
N SER A 260 -10.36 25.58 -12.13
CA SER A 260 -11.19 26.77 -11.94
C SER A 260 -12.56 26.40 -11.38
N SER A 261 -13.17 27.32 -10.64
CA SER A 261 -14.52 27.13 -10.10
C SER A 261 -15.53 26.80 -11.19
N ASP A 262 -15.41 27.45 -12.37
CA ASP A 262 -16.30 27.22 -13.51
C ASP A 262 -16.18 25.78 -14.04
N ALA A 263 -14.96 25.27 -14.26
CA ALA A 263 -14.74 23.91 -14.71
C ALA A 263 -15.28 22.87 -13.71
N VAL A 264 -15.08 23.11 -12.41
CA VAL A 264 -15.59 22.25 -11.34
C VAL A 264 -17.13 22.25 -11.30
N LEU A 265 -17.76 23.42 -11.43
CA LEU A 265 -19.23 23.55 -11.46
C LEU A 265 -19.84 22.95 -12.73
N ASP A 266 -19.20 23.12 -13.88
CA ASP A 266 -19.61 22.48 -15.13
C ASP A 266 -19.53 20.97 -15.05
N PHE A 267 -18.44 20.43 -14.47
CA PHE A 267 -18.33 19.01 -14.20
C PHE A 267 -19.46 18.54 -13.29
N ALA A 268 -19.68 19.23 -12.17
CA ALA A 268 -20.74 18.89 -11.22
C ALA A 268 -22.13 18.89 -11.88
N ARG A 269 -22.39 19.80 -12.82
CA ARG A 269 -23.61 19.83 -13.63
C ARG A 269 -23.78 18.55 -14.45
N THR A 270 -22.73 18.08 -15.13
CA THR A 270 -22.82 16.81 -15.88
C THR A 270 -23.09 15.59 -14.98
N ARG A 271 -22.79 15.69 -13.68
CA ARG A 271 -22.99 14.61 -12.69
C ARG A 271 -24.35 14.62 -12.00
N LYS A 272 -25.23 15.58 -12.34
CA LYS A 272 -26.60 15.58 -11.83
C LYS A 272 -27.40 14.39 -12.38
N ARG A 273 -28.42 13.96 -11.62
CA ARG A 273 -29.32 12.89 -12.06
C ARG A 273 -29.98 13.28 -13.39
N GLY A 274 -30.05 12.34 -14.33
CA GLY A 274 -30.62 12.57 -15.67
C GLY A 274 -29.61 13.11 -16.70
N HIS A 275 -28.40 13.47 -16.29
CA HIS A 275 -27.30 13.85 -17.18
C HIS A 275 -26.38 12.66 -17.43
N PHE A 276 -26.10 12.36 -18.70
CA PHE A 276 -25.30 11.21 -19.14
C PHE A 276 -24.15 11.59 -20.07
N GLU A 277 -24.09 12.86 -20.46
CA GLU A 277 -23.05 13.40 -21.32
C GLU A 277 -21.67 13.26 -20.67
N PRO A 278 -20.61 12.98 -21.47
CA PRO A 278 -19.25 13.07 -20.99
C PRO A 278 -18.90 14.53 -20.67
N PHE A 279 -18.13 14.74 -19.62
CA PHE A 279 -17.52 16.03 -19.36
C PHE A 279 -16.44 16.35 -20.40
N ILE A 280 -16.54 17.52 -21.02
CA ILE A 280 -15.61 18.08 -22.00
C ILE A 280 -15.24 19.48 -21.52
N ARG A 281 -13.95 19.79 -21.39
CA ARG A 281 -13.50 21.10 -20.92
C ARG A 281 -13.69 22.16 -22.01
N ALA A 282 -13.79 23.42 -21.61
CA ALA A 282 -13.81 24.52 -22.55
C ALA A 282 -12.54 24.50 -23.42
N GLY A 283 -12.71 24.47 -24.75
CA GLY A 283 -11.61 24.40 -25.72
C GLY A 283 -11.17 22.99 -26.13
N ASP A 284 -11.59 21.94 -25.43
CA ASP A 284 -11.39 20.56 -25.90
C ASP A 284 -12.29 20.30 -27.12
N GLN A 285 -11.72 19.88 -28.26
CA GLN A 285 -12.55 19.44 -29.39
C GLN A 285 -13.18 18.08 -29.07
N ARG A 286 -14.49 17.97 -29.25
CA ARG A 286 -15.18 16.67 -29.21
C ARG A 286 -14.58 15.81 -30.33
N PRO A 287 -13.97 14.64 -30.02
CA PRO A 287 -13.60 13.73 -31.10
C PRO A 287 -14.88 13.43 -31.88
N PRO A 288 -14.84 13.47 -33.24
CA PRO A 288 -16.03 13.20 -34.03
C PRO A 288 -16.60 11.87 -33.56
N ALA A 289 -17.89 11.85 -33.25
CA ALA A 289 -18.56 10.61 -32.86
C ALA A 289 -18.18 9.56 -33.91
N ALA A 290 -17.47 8.52 -33.49
CA ALA A 290 -17.20 7.40 -34.37
C ALA A 290 -18.58 6.89 -34.77
N LYS A 291 -18.99 7.19 -36.01
CA LYS A 291 -20.22 6.62 -36.55
C LYS A 291 -19.96 5.13 -36.55
N PHE A 292 -20.66 4.39 -35.69
CA PHE A 292 -20.71 2.95 -35.84
C PHE A 292 -21.15 2.70 -37.28
N PRO A 293 -20.37 1.96 -38.08
CA PRO A 293 -20.86 1.51 -39.37
C PRO A 293 -22.16 0.78 -39.10
N THR A 294 -23.26 1.27 -39.67
CA THR A 294 -24.61 0.74 -39.46
C THR A 294 -24.71 -0.77 -39.76
N ASP A 295 -23.77 -1.30 -40.54
CA ASP A 295 -23.67 -2.71 -40.90
C ASP A 295 -23.11 -3.61 -39.79
N ILE A 296 -22.35 -3.07 -38.82
CA ILE A 296 -21.73 -3.90 -37.76
C ILE A 296 -22.74 -4.34 -36.70
N SER A 297 -23.72 -3.50 -36.37
CA SER A 297 -24.69 -3.81 -35.30
C SER A 297 -25.55 -5.02 -35.66
N HIS A 298 -26.02 -5.08 -36.90
CA HIS A 298 -26.80 -6.22 -37.42
C HIS A 298 -25.97 -7.50 -37.50
N GLU A 299 -24.70 -7.41 -37.90
CA GLU A 299 -23.80 -8.56 -37.94
C GLU A 299 -23.42 -9.05 -36.52
N LEU A 300 -23.33 -8.14 -35.54
CA LEU A 300 -23.09 -8.47 -34.14
C LEU A 300 -24.30 -9.20 -33.53
N ASP A 301 -25.52 -8.72 -33.81
CA ASP A 301 -26.76 -9.36 -33.35
C ASP A 301 -26.91 -10.78 -33.93
N LEU A 302 -26.55 -10.98 -35.21
CA LEU A 302 -26.52 -12.30 -35.85
C LEU A 302 -25.47 -13.23 -35.23
N ARG A 303 -24.28 -12.71 -34.88
CA ARG A 303 -23.22 -13.50 -34.22
C ARG A 303 -23.56 -13.85 -32.78
N ILE A 304 -24.23 -12.95 -32.06
CA ILE A 304 -24.76 -13.20 -30.70
C ILE A 304 -25.86 -14.26 -30.74
N ALA A 305 -26.78 -14.17 -31.71
CA ALA A 305 -27.82 -15.19 -31.93
C ALA A 305 -27.23 -16.56 -32.33
N ALA A 306 -26.15 -16.58 -33.12
CA ALA A 306 -25.45 -17.81 -33.49
C ALA A 306 -24.62 -18.42 -32.35
N ALA A 307 -24.12 -17.59 -31.43
CA ALA A 307 -23.36 -18.02 -30.25
C ALA A 307 -24.24 -18.51 -29.09
N ALA A 308 -25.57 -18.34 -29.17
CA ALA A 308 -26.53 -18.82 -28.18
C ALA A 308 -26.80 -20.34 -28.23
N GLY A 309 -25.91 -21.12 -28.87
CA GLY A 309 -25.93 -22.58 -28.85
C GLY A 309 -25.26 -23.14 -27.60
N SER A 310 -26.05 -23.88 -26.81
CA SER A 310 -25.77 -24.72 -25.63
C SER A 310 -24.56 -24.36 -24.72
N PRO A 311 -24.80 -24.09 -23.43
CA PRO A 311 -23.72 -23.90 -22.47
C PRO A 311 -22.92 -25.21 -22.32
N SER A 312 -21.62 -25.14 -22.63
CA SER A 312 -20.67 -26.15 -22.19
C SER A 312 -20.51 -26.02 -20.68
N THR A 313 -21.24 -26.85 -19.93
CA THR A 313 -20.94 -27.12 -18.52
C THR A 313 -19.70 -28.01 -18.44
N THR A 314 -18.54 -27.43 -18.68
CA THR A 314 -17.31 -27.96 -18.09
C THR A 314 -17.24 -27.38 -16.68
N THR A 315 -17.62 -28.21 -15.72
CA THR A 315 -17.24 -28.02 -14.32
C THR A 315 -15.74 -27.74 -14.30
N PRO A 316 -15.26 -26.67 -13.64
CA PRO A 316 -13.83 -26.51 -13.44
C PRO A 316 -13.35 -27.79 -12.77
N GLU A 317 -12.35 -28.46 -13.36
CA GLU A 317 -11.61 -29.48 -12.62
C GLU A 317 -11.27 -28.88 -11.26
N GLN A 318 -11.59 -29.62 -10.19
CA GLN A 318 -11.14 -29.27 -8.86
C GLN A 318 -9.65 -28.97 -8.99
N ARG A 319 -9.27 -27.70 -8.75
CA ARG A 319 -7.87 -27.30 -8.66
C ARG A 319 -7.24 -28.27 -7.66
N SER A 320 -6.47 -29.21 -8.19
CA SER A 320 -5.72 -30.18 -7.40
C SER A 320 -4.95 -29.38 -6.36
N ASP A 321 -4.97 -29.84 -5.11
CA ASP A 321 -4.17 -29.36 -3.98
C ASP A 321 -2.68 -29.21 -4.37
N GLN A 322 -2.32 -28.15 -5.10
CA GLN A 322 -0.95 -27.93 -5.54
C GLN A 322 -0.14 -27.49 -4.33
N HIS A 323 0.62 -28.46 -3.81
CA HIS A 323 1.79 -28.33 -2.95
C HIS A 323 1.64 -27.44 -1.71
N ARG A 324 0.52 -27.58 -1.01
CA ARG A 324 0.45 -27.13 0.38
C ARG A 324 1.32 -28.04 1.25
N THR A 325 2.34 -27.47 1.87
CA THR A 325 3.31 -28.22 2.68
C THR A 325 3.11 -28.01 4.19
N MET A 326 2.01 -27.38 4.58
CA MET A 326 1.63 -27.07 5.96
C MET A 326 0.10 -26.95 6.10
N PRO A 327 -0.50 -27.25 7.26
CA PRO A 327 -1.93 -27.04 7.47
C PRO A 327 -2.35 -25.56 7.37
N ARG A 328 -3.66 -25.31 7.32
CA ARG A 328 -4.21 -23.94 7.34
C ARG A 328 -3.92 -23.22 8.64
N ILE A 329 -3.58 -21.94 8.52
CA ILE A 329 -3.37 -21.08 9.68
C ILE A 329 -4.72 -20.82 10.34
N ARG A 330 -4.75 -20.96 11.66
CA ARG A 330 -5.85 -20.43 12.46
C ARG A 330 -5.64 -18.92 12.54
N LEU A 331 -6.52 -18.16 11.88
CA LEU A 331 -6.51 -16.70 11.99
C LEU A 331 -6.54 -16.32 13.46
N LEU A 332 -5.63 -15.41 13.83
CA LEU A 332 -5.59 -14.78 15.14
C LEU A 332 -6.86 -13.95 15.28
N ARG A 333 -7.92 -14.58 15.79
CA ARG A 333 -9.09 -13.87 16.30
C ARG A 333 -8.67 -13.21 17.60
N ASP A 334 -9.14 -11.98 17.82
CA ASP A 334 -8.85 -11.29 19.08
C ASP A 334 -9.53 -12.05 20.20
N GLU A 335 -8.74 -12.83 20.93
CA GLU A 335 -9.05 -12.94 22.33
C GLU A 335 -8.73 -11.56 22.93
N PRO A 336 -9.68 -10.92 23.64
CA PRO A 336 -9.45 -9.62 24.29
C PRO A 336 -8.14 -9.56 25.11
N ASP A 337 -7.63 -10.72 25.51
CA ASP A 337 -6.44 -10.90 26.32
C ASP A 337 -5.09 -10.99 25.57
N SER A 338 -5.06 -11.05 24.23
CA SER A 338 -3.79 -11.18 23.49
C SER A 338 -3.03 -9.86 23.34
N VAL A 339 -3.73 -8.71 23.39
CA VAL A 339 -3.14 -7.38 23.26
C VAL A 339 -2.90 -6.72 24.62
N THR A 340 -3.70 -7.05 25.64
CA THR A 340 -3.57 -6.53 27.02
C THR A 340 -2.31 -7.01 27.76
N LYS A 341 -1.60 -8.01 27.21
CA LYS A 341 -0.31 -8.50 27.72
C LYS A 341 0.92 -7.85 27.04
N LEU A 342 0.73 -6.76 26.28
CA LEU A 342 1.87 -5.99 25.79
C LEU A 342 2.54 -5.24 26.96
N PRO A 343 3.89 -5.31 27.09
CA PRO A 343 4.64 -4.64 28.15
C PRO A 343 4.26 -3.15 28.37
N GLU A 344 4.26 -2.71 29.63
CA GLU A 344 3.87 -1.35 30.06
C GLU A 344 4.52 -0.20 29.28
N HIS A 345 5.76 -0.35 28.81
CA HIS A 345 6.45 0.69 28.02
C HIS A 345 5.82 0.94 26.64
N PHE A 346 4.95 0.04 26.14
CA PHE A 346 4.17 0.26 24.92
C PHE A 346 2.93 1.14 25.12
N LYS A 347 2.52 1.39 26.37
CA LYS A 347 1.39 2.28 26.67
C LYS A 347 1.72 3.76 26.46
N TYR A 348 3.00 4.12 26.40
CA TYR A 348 3.48 5.50 26.34
C TYR A 348 3.62 6.07 24.91
N ILE A 349 3.63 5.25 23.86
CA ILE A 349 3.84 5.73 22.47
C ILE A 349 2.53 6.19 21.80
N ALA A 350 1.39 5.83 22.35
CA ALA A 350 0.12 6.54 22.23
C ALA A 350 -0.83 5.82 23.18
N PRO A 351 -1.79 6.50 23.83
CA PRO A 351 -2.94 5.82 24.36
C PRO A 351 -3.67 5.22 23.16
N CYS A 352 -3.27 4.01 22.74
CA CYS A 352 -4.05 3.21 21.85
C CYS A 352 -5.28 2.87 22.67
N ALA A 353 -6.30 3.72 22.57
CA ALA A 353 -7.64 3.24 22.67
C ALA A 353 -7.67 2.07 21.69
N ILE A 354 -7.56 0.85 22.23
CA ILE A 354 -8.30 -0.29 21.72
C ILE A 354 -9.72 0.26 21.74
N VAL A 355 -10.09 0.99 20.70
CA VAL A 355 -11.45 1.43 20.54
C VAL A 355 -12.17 0.09 20.46
N SER A 356 -12.97 -0.16 21.48
CA SER A 356 -14.02 -1.16 21.47
C SER A 356 -14.98 -0.77 20.35
N GLY A 357 -14.53 -0.93 19.10
CA GLY A 357 -15.40 -0.92 17.95
C GLY A 357 -16.33 -2.10 18.14
N GLY A 358 -17.61 -1.91 17.80
CA GLY A 358 -18.55 -3.01 17.72
C GLY A 358 -18.03 -4.13 16.80
N PRO A 359 -18.75 -5.26 16.68
CA PRO A 359 -18.34 -6.34 15.79
C PRO A 359 -18.04 -5.78 14.39
N ALA A 360 -16.84 -6.07 13.86
CA ALA A 360 -16.43 -5.60 12.55
C ALA A 360 -17.49 -5.97 11.50
N SER A 361 -17.83 -5.02 10.62
CA SER A 361 -18.78 -5.26 9.53
C SER A 361 -18.36 -6.50 8.70
N GLY A 362 -19.35 -7.26 8.23
CA GLY A 362 -19.09 -8.36 7.31
C GLY A 362 -18.44 -7.87 6.02
N VAL A 363 -17.69 -8.72 5.31
CA VAL A 363 -16.97 -8.32 4.09
C VAL A 363 -17.90 -7.70 3.06
N PHE A 364 -19.08 -8.30 2.85
CA PHE A 364 -20.07 -7.81 1.89
C PHE A 364 -20.80 -6.54 2.34
N GLU A 365 -21.00 -6.35 3.64
CA GLU A 365 -21.56 -5.12 4.17
C GLU A 365 -20.60 -3.95 3.96
N ALA A 366 -19.32 -4.16 4.29
CA ALA A 366 -18.24 -3.20 4.04
C ALA A 366 -18.12 -2.89 2.54
N THR A 367 -18.13 -3.91 1.69
CA THR A 367 -18.09 -3.77 0.23
C THR A 367 -19.28 -2.95 -0.27
N ARG A 368 -20.52 -3.23 0.17
CA ARG A 368 -21.71 -2.45 -0.21
C ARG A 368 -21.54 -0.97 0.14
N ARG A 369 -21.11 -0.67 1.38
CA ARG A 369 -20.89 0.72 1.83
C ARG A 369 -19.83 1.45 1.03
N ILE A 370 -18.76 0.76 0.61
CA ILE A 370 -17.72 1.30 -0.28
C ILE A 370 -18.31 1.63 -1.66
N TYR A 371 -19.11 0.71 -2.23
CA TYR A 371 -19.72 0.90 -3.55
C TYR A 371 -20.77 2.02 -3.59
N GLU A 372 -21.47 2.25 -2.48
CA GLU A 372 -22.42 3.36 -2.32
C GLU A 372 -21.76 4.74 -2.35
N GLN A 373 -20.43 4.81 -2.16
CA GLN A 373 -19.75 6.08 -2.11
C GLN A 373 -19.69 6.77 -3.48
N PRO A 374 -19.91 8.09 -3.51
CA PRO A 374 -19.95 8.86 -4.76
C PRO A 374 -18.59 9.08 -5.41
N ALA A 375 -17.50 9.00 -4.63
CA ALA A 375 -16.16 9.41 -5.04
C ALA A 375 -15.06 8.74 -4.21
N SER A 376 -13.82 8.78 -4.72
CA SER A 376 -12.65 8.17 -4.08
C SER A 376 -12.32 8.82 -2.72
N CYS A 377 -12.56 10.12 -2.58
CA CYS A 377 -12.38 10.83 -1.31
C CYS A 377 -13.34 10.38 -0.23
N SER A 378 -14.58 10.04 -0.60
CA SER A 378 -15.54 9.46 0.32
C SER A 378 -15.14 8.05 0.74
N ILE A 379 -14.58 7.25 -0.17
CA ILE A 379 -14.05 5.91 0.15
C ILE A 379 -12.82 6.02 1.07
N SER A 380 -11.89 6.91 0.75
CA SER A 380 -10.71 7.21 1.60
C SER A 380 -11.14 7.65 3.00
N HIS A 381 -12.16 8.51 3.10
CA HIS A 381 -12.74 8.92 4.39
C HIS A 381 -13.33 7.75 5.17
N GLN A 382 -14.09 6.86 4.52
CA GLN A 382 -14.65 5.65 5.15
C GLN A 382 -13.56 4.69 5.62
N LEU A 383 -12.48 4.53 4.84
CA LEU A 383 -11.40 3.59 5.15
C LEU A 383 -10.37 4.16 6.16
N SER A 384 -10.35 5.46 6.41
CA SER A 384 -9.46 6.09 7.39
C SER A 384 -10.02 6.03 8.82
N GLY A 385 -9.16 6.28 9.81
CA GLY A 385 -9.49 6.25 11.24
C GLY A 385 -8.61 7.20 12.07
N HIS A 386 -8.41 6.90 13.36
CA HIS A 386 -7.43 7.61 14.19
C HIS A 386 -6.07 6.90 14.09
N GLY A 387 -5.16 7.45 13.30
CA GLY A 387 -3.86 6.86 13.00
C GLY A 387 -3.75 6.40 11.55
N TYR A 388 -2.64 5.74 11.21
CA TYR A 388 -2.39 5.29 9.84
C TYR A 388 -2.95 3.89 9.62
N SER A 389 -3.62 3.71 8.48
CA SER A 389 -4.18 2.41 8.10
C SER A 389 -3.14 1.46 7.56
N ALA A 390 -3.26 0.19 7.92
CA ALA A 390 -2.38 -0.87 7.46
C ALA A 390 -2.40 -1.00 5.92
N ILE A 391 -3.55 -0.71 5.30
CA ILE A 391 -3.64 -0.35 3.89
C ILE A 391 -4.25 1.05 3.80
N ASN A 392 -3.45 2.02 3.38
CA ASN A 392 -3.75 3.44 3.46
C ASN A 392 -4.22 4.02 2.11
N PHE A 393 -5.35 4.74 2.16
CA PHE A 393 -6.02 5.40 1.04
C PHE A 393 -5.96 6.94 1.15
N ASP A 394 -5.18 7.51 2.06
CA ASP A 394 -5.12 8.96 2.35
C ASP A 394 -4.80 9.81 1.11
N HIS A 395 -4.01 9.28 0.18
CA HIS A 395 -3.70 9.95 -1.10
C HIS A 395 -4.92 10.17 -2.01
N TYR A 396 -6.04 9.53 -1.70
CA TYR A 396 -7.33 9.73 -2.37
C TYR A 396 -8.31 10.56 -1.54
N GLY A 397 -7.91 11.08 -0.39
CA GLY A 397 -8.69 11.98 0.45
C GLY A 397 -8.74 13.41 -0.07
N CYS A 398 -9.69 14.20 0.44
CA CYS A 398 -10.03 15.53 -0.09
C CYS A 398 -8.82 16.47 -0.24
N THR A 399 -7.94 16.49 0.76
CA THR A 399 -6.77 17.39 0.81
C THR A 399 -5.60 16.90 -0.05
N LYS A 400 -5.57 15.62 -0.41
CA LYS A 400 -4.49 15.00 -1.21
C LYS A 400 -4.86 14.80 -2.67
N LEU A 401 -6.14 14.93 -3.03
CA LEU A 401 -6.60 14.96 -4.41
C LEU A 401 -6.25 16.26 -5.14
N VAL A 402 -5.91 17.34 -4.43
CA VAL A 402 -5.46 18.59 -5.03
C VAL A 402 -4.16 18.34 -5.84
N PRO A 403 -4.05 18.85 -7.09
CA PRO A 403 -2.85 18.70 -7.90
C PRO A 403 -1.63 19.27 -7.18
N SER A 404 -0.67 18.40 -6.88
CA SER A 404 0.58 18.78 -6.23
C SER A 404 1.62 17.72 -6.54
N ARG A 405 2.85 18.15 -6.85
CA ARG A 405 3.99 17.25 -7.04
C ARG A 405 4.39 16.48 -5.76
N TYR A 406 3.83 16.87 -4.62
CA TYR A 406 4.08 16.25 -3.32
C TYR A 406 3.01 15.20 -2.97
N ASN A 407 1.86 15.20 -3.65
CA ASN A 407 0.79 14.25 -3.40
C ASN A 407 1.03 12.98 -4.23
N LYS A 408 1.40 11.88 -3.56
CA LYS A 408 1.48 10.55 -4.19
C LYS A 408 0.09 10.18 -4.75
N ARG A 409 0.06 9.28 -5.75
CA ARG A 409 -1.18 8.79 -6.41
C ARG A 409 -1.39 7.29 -6.16
N THR A 410 -0.94 6.81 -5.01
CA THR A 410 -0.80 5.39 -4.70
C THR A 410 -1.70 4.96 -3.55
N ILE A 411 -2.00 3.67 -3.49
CA ILE A 411 -2.43 3.00 -2.26
C ILE A 411 -1.16 2.51 -1.57
N GLU A 412 -1.05 2.76 -0.28
CA GLU A 412 0.13 2.44 0.52
C GLU A 412 -0.17 1.22 1.41
N PHE A 413 0.65 0.19 1.30
CA PHE A 413 0.59 -1.01 2.15
C PHE A 413 1.63 -0.86 3.26
N ARG A 414 1.18 -0.59 4.50
CA ARG A 414 2.03 -0.39 5.69
C ARG A 414 2.21 -1.66 6.53
N MET A 415 1.54 -2.76 6.17
CA MET A 415 1.57 -4.04 6.91
C MET A 415 2.95 -4.69 7.01
N GLY A 416 3.87 -4.36 6.10
CA GLY A 416 5.23 -4.90 6.14
C GLY A 416 5.90 -4.58 7.45
N GLU A 417 6.24 -5.61 8.24
CA GLU A 417 7.16 -5.42 9.36
C GLU A 417 8.51 -4.93 8.84
N GLY A 418 9.15 -4.02 9.59
CA GLY A 418 10.50 -3.60 9.29
C GLY A 418 11.40 -4.82 9.10
N THR A 419 12.20 -4.80 8.03
CA THR A 419 13.10 -5.89 7.68
C THR A 419 14.18 -5.41 6.73
N LEU A 420 15.35 -6.03 6.81
CA LEU A 420 16.45 -5.90 5.85
C LEU A 420 16.74 -7.24 5.15
N ASP A 421 15.77 -8.15 5.17
CA ASP A 421 15.81 -9.40 4.41
C ASP A 421 15.60 -9.08 2.93
N ALA A 422 16.71 -9.09 2.18
CA ALA A 422 16.76 -8.78 0.76
C ALA A 422 15.92 -9.74 -0.10
N ASP A 423 15.59 -10.95 0.39
CA ASP A 423 14.78 -11.92 -0.33
C ASP A 423 13.29 -11.73 -0.03
N TRP A 424 12.94 -11.36 1.21
CA TRP A 424 11.54 -11.14 1.60
C TRP A 424 10.95 -9.83 1.08
N ILE A 425 11.71 -8.73 1.08
CA ILE A 425 11.19 -7.41 0.66
C ILE A 425 10.59 -7.47 -0.77
N PRO A 426 11.28 -8.05 -1.78
CA PRO A 426 10.71 -8.18 -3.12
C PRO A 426 9.48 -9.09 -3.16
N VAL A 427 9.42 -10.16 -2.36
CA VAL A 427 8.25 -11.04 -2.27
C VAL A 427 7.03 -10.27 -1.74
N TRP A 428 7.21 -9.48 -0.68
CA TRP A 428 6.14 -8.65 -0.15
C TRP A 428 5.65 -7.61 -1.17
N ALA A 429 6.57 -6.95 -1.89
CA ALA A 429 6.21 -6.03 -2.97
C ALA A 429 5.43 -6.71 -4.11
N LYS A 430 5.77 -7.96 -4.46
CA LYS A 430 5.00 -8.76 -5.44
C LYS A 430 3.60 -9.09 -4.94
N ILE A 431 3.44 -9.42 -3.65
CA ILE A 431 2.12 -9.65 -3.04
C ILE A 431 1.25 -8.39 -3.14
N CYS A 432 1.74 -7.23 -2.70
CA CYS A 432 1.01 -5.96 -2.77
C CYS A 432 0.62 -5.59 -4.21
N THR A 433 1.56 -5.71 -5.15
CA THR A 433 1.28 -5.39 -6.57
C THR A 433 0.35 -6.41 -7.24
N GLY A 434 0.40 -7.68 -6.84
CA GLY A 434 -0.50 -8.72 -7.32
C GLY A 434 -1.94 -8.54 -6.81
N LEU A 435 -2.12 -8.20 -5.53
CA LEU A 435 -3.43 -7.83 -4.97
C LEU A 435 -4.04 -6.64 -5.72
N PHE A 436 -3.23 -5.62 -5.99
CA PHE A 436 -3.66 -4.44 -6.75
C PHE A 436 -4.07 -4.81 -8.18
N LYS A 437 -3.27 -5.64 -8.87
CA LYS A 437 -3.60 -6.14 -10.23
C LYS A 437 -4.88 -6.96 -10.23
N PHE A 438 -5.04 -7.88 -9.27
CA PHE A 438 -6.25 -8.68 -9.13
C PHE A 438 -7.47 -7.79 -8.91
N ALA A 439 -7.38 -6.81 -8.00
CA ALA A 439 -8.45 -5.86 -7.77
C ALA A 439 -8.85 -5.09 -9.04
N LEU A 440 -7.89 -4.67 -9.88
CA LEU A 440 -8.20 -3.93 -11.10
C LEU A 440 -8.74 -4.77 -12.25
N TYR A 441 -8.28 -6.02 -12.39
CA TYR A 441 -8.47 -6.78 -13.63
C TYR A 441 -9.23 -8.09 -13.50
N ALA A 442 -9.45 -8.59 -12.27
CA ALA A 442 -10.22 -9.82 -12.09
C ALA A 442 -11.62 -9.70 -12.69
N SER A 443 -12.18 -10.81 -13.18
CA SER A 443 -13.59 -10.81 -13.56
C SER A 443 -14.46 -10.53 -12.33
N PRO A 444 -15.71 -10.03 -12.49
CA PRO A 444 -16.62 -9.90 -11.36
C PRO A 444 -16.81 -11.20 -10.58
N SER A 445 -16.82 -12.36 -11.25
CA SER A 445 -16.94 -13.67 -10.61
C SER A 445 -15.74 -13.96 -9.72
N ASP A 446 -14.52 -13.94 -10.27
CA ASP A 446 -13.31 -14.24 -9.52
C ASP A 446 -13.16 -13.30 -8.31
N PHE A 447 -13.49 -12.02 -8.50
CA PHE A 447 -13.45 -11.02 -7.45
C PHE A 447 -14.43 -11.36 -6.32
N ILE A 448 -15.67 -11.70 -6.65
CA ILE A 448 -16.70 -12.10 -5.66
C ILE A 448 -16.32 -13.42 -4.98
N ASP A 449 -15.73 -14.37 -5.69
CA ASP A 449 -15.29 -15.65 -5.13
C ASP A 449 -14.21 -15.45 -4.06
N VAL A 450 -13.20 -14.60 -4.33
CA VAL A 450 -12.18 -14.23 -3.34
C VAL A 450 -12.78 -13.51 -2.14
N LEU A 451 -13.70 -12.55 -2.34
CA LEU A 451 -14.38 -11.87 -1.22
C LEU A 451 -15.19 -12.87 -0.37
N THR A 452 -15.87 -13.82 -1.03
CA THR A 452 -16.65 -14.87 -0.37
C THR A 452 -15.75 -15.77 0.48
N ASN A 453 -14.60 -16.17 -0.04
CA ASN A 453 -13.65 -16.99 0.69
C ASN A 453 -13.02 -16.24 1.87
N CYS A 454 -12.73 -14.95 1.73
CA CYS A 454 -12.30 -14.10 2.84
C CYS A 454 -13.39 -13.97 3.92
N ASP A 455 -14.65 -13.81 3.53
CA ASP A 455 -15.79 -13.75 4.46
C ASP A 455 -15.98 -15.08 5.22
N LYS A 456 -15.82 -16.23 4.54
CA LYS A 456 -15.79 -17.56 5.16
C LYS A 456 -14.64 -17.68 6.15
N ALA A 457 -13.43 -17.22 5.79
CA ALA A 457 -12.25 -17.25 6.66
C ALA A 457 -12.51 -16.56 8.01
N ARG A 458 -13.22 -15.43 7.98
CA ARG A 458 -13.62 -14.69 9.19
C ARG A 458 -14.55 -15.50 10.07
N LYS A 459 -15.51 -16.22 9.48
CA LYS A 459 -16.55 -17.00 10.18
C LYS A 459 -16.06 -18.37 10.67
N GLU A 460 -15.21 -19.04 9.91
CA GLU A 460 -14.70 -20.38 10.20
C GLU A 460 -13.17 -20.43 10.00
N SER A 461 -12.41 -20.48 11.11
CA SER A 461 -10.95 -20.59 11.05
C SER A 461 -10.51 -21.83 10.28
N GLY A 462 -9.59 -21.65 9.33
CA GLY A 462 -9.09 -22.74 8.48
C GLY A 462 -10.02 -23.12 7.32
N SER A 463 -11.08 -22.37 7.05
CA SER A 463 -11.83 -22.50 5.80
C SER A 463 -11.05 -21.94 4.61
N TYR A 464 -10.26 -20.88 4.84
CA TYR A 464 -9.44 -20.20 3.83
C TYR A 464 -8.34 -19.38 4.55
N ASP A 465 -7.12 -19.34 3.99
CA ASP A 465 -6.03 -18.54 4.55
C ASP A 465 -5.18 -17.82 3.50
N VAL A 466 -4.10 -17.15 3.94
CA VAL A 466 -3.26 -16.33 3.07
C VAL A 466 -2.61 -17.12 1.94
N VAL A 467 -2.31 -18.41 2.14
CA VAL A 467 -1.71 -19.25 1.09
C VAL A 467 -2.75 -19.57 0.02
N ASP A 468 -3.97 -19.90 0.44
CA ASP A 468 -5.10 -20.12 -0.48
C ASP A 468 -5.40 -18.83 -1.27
N LEU A 469 -5.39 -17.67 -0.59
CA LEU A 469 -5.53 -16.36 -1.24
C LEU A 469 -4.51 -16.11 -2.34
N LEU A 470 -3.23 -16.31 -2.04
CA LEU A 470 -2.16 -16.06 -3.00
C LEU A 470 -2.29 -16.99 -4.22
N ASN A 471 -2.69 -18.25 -4.03
CA ASN A 471 -2.96 -19.18 -5.13
C ASN A 471 -4.19 -18.77 -5.96
N ASP A 472 -5.26 -18.31 -5.33
CA ASP A 472 -6.49 -17.91 -6.01
C ASP A 472 -6.29 -16.65 -6.87
N ILE A 473 -5.44 -15.72 -6.45
CA ILE A 473 -5.09 -14.52 -7.23
C ILE A 473 -3.91 -14.73 -8.19
N GLY A 474 -3.39 -15.97 -8.30
CA GLY A 474 -2.36 -16.35 -9.27
C GLY A 474 -0.91 -16.04 -8.87
N LEU A 475 -0.63 -15.82 -7.59
CA LEU A 475 0.69 -15.56 -7.02
C LEU A 475 1.33 -16.82 -6.43
N PHE A 476 1.51 -17.85 -7.25
CA PHE A 476 1.93 -19.19 -6.79
C PHE A 476 3.33 -19.20 -6.17
N ALA A 477 4.29 -18.47 -6.74
CA ALA A 477 5.65 -18.38 -6.21
C ALA A 477 5.68 -17.63 -4.87
N GLU A 478 4.90 -16.56 -4.76
CA GLU A 478 4.76 -15.81 -3.51
C GLU A 478 3.99 -16.64 -2.46
N ALA A 479 3.06 -17.52 -2.87
CA ALA A 479 2.40 -18.46 -1.98
C ALA A 479 3.38 -19.47 -1.38
N GLU A 480 4.34 -19.97 -2.16
CA GLU A 480 5.42 -20.83 -1.66
C GLU A 480 6.34 -20.08 -0.68
N ALA A 481 6.78 -18.87 -1.04
CA ALA A 481 7.60 -18.04 -0.17
C ALA A 481 6.87 -17.69 1.14
N ALA A 482 5.57 -17.40 1.07
CA ALA A 482 4.71 -17.20 2.24
C ALA A 482 4.69 -18.44 3.13
N GLN A 483 4.48 -19.65 2.58
CA GLN A 483 4.54 -20.89 3.36
C GLN A 483 5.87 -21.08 4.07
N GLN A 484 6.99 -20.83 3.38
CA GLN A 484 8.33 -20.95 3.96
C GLN A 484 8.52 -19.96 5.12
N ARG A 485 8.09 -18.71 4.93
CA ARG A 485 8.15 -17.67 5.96
C ARG A 485 7.31 -18.01 7.19
N LEU A 486 6.10 -18.50 6.99
CA LEU A 486 5.20 -18.94 8.06
C LEU A 486 5.80 -20.09 8.86
N LYS A 487 6.42 -21.07 8.19
CA LYS A 487 7.15 -22.17 8.85
C LYS A 487 8.34 -21.66 9.65
N ALA A 488 9.17 -20.81 9.05
CA ALA A 488 10.36 -20.26 9.68
C ALA A 488 10.06 -19.44 10.95
N ASN A 489 8.87 -18.82 11.01
CA ASN A 489 8.47 -17.98 12.14
C ASN A 489 7.40 -18.60 13.04
N LYS A 490 7.03 -19.87 12.82
CA LYS A 490 5.96 -20.56 13.57
C LYS A 490 6.06 -20.36 15.08
N ASP A 491 7.21 -20.66 15.66
CA ASP A 491 7.40 -20.61 17.11
C ASP A 491 7.57 -19.15 17.59
N ARG A 492 8.34 -18.34 16.86
CA ARG A 492 8.60 -16.93 17.18
C ARG A 492 7.33 -16.08 17.18
N TRP A 493 6.39 -16.35 16.27
CA TRP A 493 5.12 -15.65 16.16
C TRP A 493 3.97 -16.39 16.86
N ASN A 494 4.25 -17.53 17.51
CA ASN A 494 3.25 -18.37 18.16
C ASN A 494 2.06 -18.71 17.22
N LEU A 495 2.36 -19.02 15.96
CA LEU A 495 1.33 -19.34 14.95
C LEU A 495 0.61 -20.63 15.32
N LYS A 496 -0.72 -20.60 15.22
CA LYS A 496 -1.59 -21.76 15.41
C LYS A 496 -2.10 -22.26 14.06
N PHE A 497 -2.23 -23.57 13.94
CA PHE A 497 -2.72 -24.23 12.73
C PHE A 497 -3.99 -25.01 13.07
N VAL A 498 -4.89 -25.13 12.11
CA VAL A 498 -6.08 -25.97 12.26
C VAL A 498 -5.65 -27.42 12.15
N GLU A 499 -6.08 -28.23 13.12
CA GLU A 499 -5.82 -29.68 13.12
C GLU A 499 -6.40 -30.29 11.85
N SER A 500 -5.60 -31.11 11.16
CA SER A 500 -6.11 -31.91 10.04
C SER A 500 -7.17 -32.84 10.61
N LYS A 501 -8.44 -32.68 10.19
CA LYS A 501 -9.44 -33.71 10.42
C LYS A 501 -8.88 -34.99 9.78
N GLU A 502 -8.66 -36.04 10.58
CA GLU A 502 -8.36 -37.36 10.03
C GLU A 502 -9.42 -37.69 8.98
N PRO A 503 -9.04 -38.29 7.84
CA PRO A 503 -10.03 -38.76 6.88
C PRO A 503 -10.97 -39.70 7.64
N ARG A 504 -12.27 -39.40 7.62
CA ARG A 504 -13.29 -40.29 8.19
C ARG A 504 -13.10 -41.65 7.51
N SER A 505 -12.70 -42.64 8.33
CA SER A 505 -12.48 -44.03 7.95
C SER A 505 -13.69 -44.67 7.29
#